data_AF-A0A1F3KHV0-F1
#
_entry.id   AF-A0A1F3KHV0-F1
#
_cell.length_a   1.000
_cell.length_b   1.000
_cell.length_c   1.000
_cell.angle_alpha   90.00
_cell.angle_beta   90.00
_cell.angle_gamma   90.00
#
_symmetry.space_group_name_H-M   'P 1'
#
loop_
_entity.id
_entity.type
_entity.pdbx_description
1 polymer ?
#
loop_
_entity_poly.entity_id
_entity_poly.type
_entity_poly.pdbx_seq_one_letter_code
_entity_poly.pdbx_strand_id
1 'polypeptide(L)'
;MKYLEFLYYRYYNSQVRLGNRDVAPFSAMLIIVFTIMLYYFSFFFLTITFIPKEYMVLNTSFIKFFSVVLFFSLIAVFYFLLIHKGKYKQIIKSKEKEYGGKGKRSFVAILFPLIGFLLFNLGWILKMLQNQGRL
;
A
#
# COMPACT_ATOMS: atom_id res chain seq x y z
N MET A 1 -11.34 -5.29 -9.00
CA MET A 1 -10.40 -4.87 -10.08
C MET A 1 -10.50 -3.39 -10.47
N LYS A 2 -11.70 -2.84 -10.73
CA LYS A 2 -11.86 -1.43 -11.19
C LYS A 2 -11.15 -0.37 -10.32
N TYR A 3 -11.21 -0.50 -9.00
CA TYR A 3 -10.52 0.42 -8.07
C TYR A 3 -9.00 0.25 -8.06
N LEU A 4 -8.53 -1.00 -8.10
CA LEU A 4 -7.10 -1.31 -8.15
C LEU A 4 -6.46 -0.76 -9.44
N GLU A 5 -7.10 -1.00 -10.59
CA GLU A 5 -6.68 -0.46 -11.88
C GLU A 5 -6.71 1.07 -11.90
N PHE A 6 -7.70 1.67 -11.25
CA PHE A 6 -7.77 3.12 -11.07
C PHE A 6 -6.57 3.65 -10.27
N LEU A 7 -6.26 3.07 -9.11
CA LEU A 7 -5.10 3.44 -8.31
C LEU A 7 -3.80 3.27 -9.11
N TYR A 8 -3.64 2.12 -9.77
CA TYR A 8 -2.49 1.80 -10.60
C TYR A 8 -2.29 2.83 -11.72
N TYR A 9 -3.36 3.17 -12.46
CA TYR A 9 -3.32 4.20 -13.50
C TYR A 9 -2.89 5.58 -12.95
N ARG A 10 -3.42 5.98 -11.78
CA ARG A 10 -3.05 7.27 -11.16
C ARG A 10 -1.59 7.30 -10.75
N TYR A 11 -1.07 6.25 -10.13
CA TYR A 11 0.33 6.17 -9.73
C TYR A 11 1.26 6.08 -10.93
N TYR A 12 0.87 5.32 -11.96
CA TYR A 12 1.60 5.26 -13.23
C TYR A 12 1.74 6.65 -13.84
N ASN A 13 0.64 7.38 -14.00
CA ASN A 13 0.67 8.74 -14.55
C ASN A 13 1.48 9.70 -13.67
N SER A 14 1.44 9.55 -12.35
CA SER A 14 2.28 10.31 -11.43
C SER A 14 3.77 10.06 -11.71
N GLN A 15 4.18 8.80 -11.86
CA GLN A 15 5.56 8.42 -12.16
C GLN A 15 6.01 8.90 -13.55
N VAL A 16 5.13 8.82 -14.56
CA VAL A 16 5.43 9.36 -15.89
C VAL A 16 5.63 10.88 -15.85
N ARG A 17 4.82 11.62 -15.08
CA ARG A 17 4.98 13.08 -14.90
C ARG A 17 6.29 13.46 -14.21
N LEU A 18 6.82 12.58 -13.38
CA LEU A 18 8.13 12.75 -12.72
C LEU A 18 9.31 12.36 -13.63
N GLY A 19 9.07 11.94 -14.88
CA GLY A 19 10.11 11.54 -15.84
C GLY A 19 10.49 10.06 -15.80
N ASN A 20 9.91 9.26 -14.91
CA ASN A 20 10.27 7.85 -14.68
C ASN A 20 9.54 6.87 -15.62
N ARG A 21 9.41 7.20 -16.90
CA ARG A 21 8.48 6.50 -17.82
C ARG A 21 8.78 4.99 -17.96
N ASP A 22 10.04 4.60 -18.00
CA ASP A 22 10.44 3.21 -18.23
C ASP A 22 10.14 2.30 -17.03
N VAL A 23 10.30 2.84 -15.81
CA VAL A 23 10.04 2.11 -14.57
C VAL A 23 8.65 2.35 -14.01
N ALA A 24 7.88 3.31 -14.57
CA ALA A 24 6.56 3.69 -14.10
C ALA A 24 5.59 2.51 -13.89
N PRO A 25 5.54 1.46 -14.74
CA PRO A 25 4.67 0.30 -14.50
C PRO A 25 4.99 -0.41 -13.17
N PHE A 26 6.28 -0.66 -12.93
CA PHE A 26 6.74 -1.33 -11.71
C PHE A 26 6.63 -0.42 -10.50
N SER A 27 7.02 0.84 -10.61
CA SER A 27 6.92 1.82 -9.52
C SER A 27 5.48 2.03 -9.07
N ALA A 28 4.52 2.12 -9.99
CA ALA A 28 3.10 2.24 -9.66
C ALA A 28 2.56 1.03 -8.88
N MET A 29 2.97 -0.18 -9.28
CA MET A 29 2.65 -1.41 -8.57
C MET A 29 3.26 -1.43 -7.17
N LEU A 30 4.55 -1.09 -7.06
CA LEU A 30 5.26 -1.07 -5.78
C LEU A 30 4.65 -0.07 -4.81
N ILE A 31 4.24 1.14 -5.26
CA ILE A 31 3.53 2.11 -4.41
C ILE A 31 2.29 1.49 -3.77
N ILE A 32 1.50 0.72 -4.53
CA ILE A 32 0.30 0.06 -3.99
C ILE A 32 0.69 -1.01 -2.97
N VAL A 33 1.67 -1.85 -3.29
CA VAL A 33 2.15 -2.92 -2.40
C VAL A 33 2.69 -2.34 -1.09
N PHE A 34 3.54 -1.31 -1.16
CA PHE A 34 4.06 -0.62 0.02
C PHE A 34 2.94 0.01 0.86
N THR A 35 1.95 0.61 0.22
CA THR A 35 0.80 1.18 0.94
C THR A 35 -0.01 0.10 1.67
N ILE A 36 -0.23 -1.07 1.05
CA ILE A 36 -0.87 -2.21 1.71
C ILE A 36 -0.05 -2.68 2.91
N MET A 37 1.28 -2.73 2.79
CA MET A 37 2.14 -3.08 3.93
C MET A 37 2.06 -2.05 5.06
N LEU A 38 1.94 -0.75 4.74
CA LEU A 38 1.71 0.27 5.77
C LEU A 38 0.42 -0.01 6.54
N TYR A 39 -0.67 -0.35 5.85
CA TYR A 39 -1.92 -0.73 6.51
C TYR A 39 -1.78 -2.00 7.36
N TYR A 40 -1.08 -3.02 6.85
CA TYR A 40 -0.79 -4.25 7.59
C TYR A 40 -0.04 -3.95 8.90
N PHE A 41 1.05 -3.17 8.85
CA PHE A 41 1.80 -2.82 10.04
C PHE A 41 1.03 -1.86 10.96
N SER A 42 0.25 -0.94 10.40
CA SER A 42 -0.63 -0.07 11.20
C SER A 42 -1.61 -0.88 12.02
N PHE A 43 -2.29 -1.83 11.38
CA PHE A 43 -3.20 -2.74 12.06
C PHE A 43 -2.46 -3.51 13.16
N PHE A 44 -1.31 -4.12 12.83
CA PHE A 44 -0.48 -4.81 13.80
C PHE A 44 -0.12 -3.95 15.02
N PHE A 45 0.40 -2.73 14.83
CA PHE A 45 0.77 -1.83 15.91
C PHE A 45 -0.42 -1.42 16.78
N LEU A 46 -1.57 -1.14 16.18
CA LEU A 46 -2.78 -0.81 16.93
C LEU A 46 -3.28 -2.03 17.73
N THR A 47 -3.30 -3.22 17.11
CA THR A 47 -3.71 -4.45 17.80
C THR A 47 -2.83 -4.75 19.01
N ILE A 48 -1.50 -4.68 18.89
CA ILE A 48 -0.59 -4.93 20.03
C ILE A 48 -0.60 -3.82 21.08
N THR A 49 -1.18 -2.66 20.77
CA THR A 49 -1.30 -1.55 21.71
C THR A 49 -2.56 -1.68 22.56
N PHE A 50 -3.69 -2.03 21.93
CA PHE A 50 -5.00 -2.06 22.58
C PHE A 50 -5.42 -3.44 23.10
N ILE A 51 -4.84 -4.55 22.61
CA ILE A 51 -5.12 -5.88 23.15
C ILE A 51 -4.20 -6.15 24.35
N PRO A 52 -4.75 -6.52 25.53
CA PRO A 52 -3.93 -6.81 26.71
C PRO A 52 -2.98 -7.99 26.45
N LYS A 53 -1.77 -7.90 27.00
CA LYS A 53 -0.69 -8.89 26.79
C LYS A 53 -1.09 -10.30 27.21
N GLU A 54 -1.95 -10.42 28.21
CA GLU A 54 -2.48 -11.69 28.74
C GLU A 54 -3.23 -12.52 27.68
N TYR A 55 -3.86 -11.84 26.71
CA TYR A 55 -4.60 -12.49 25.62
C TYR A 55 -3.76 -12.64 24.34
N MET A 56 -2.49 -12.20 24.35
CA MET A 56 -1.70 -12.04 23.13
C MET A 56 -0.40 -12.84 23.18
N VAL A 57 -0.46 -14.08 22.68
CA VAL A 57 0.75 -14.90 22.46
C VAL A 57 1.37 -14.51 21.12
N LEU A 58 2.35 -13.59 21.16
CA LEU A 58 3.05 -13.11 19.97
C LEU A 58 4.34 -13.90 19.74
N ASN A 59 4.35 -14.76 18.71
CA ASN A 59 5.60 -15.32 18.18
C ASN A 59 6.25 -14.32 17.22
N THR A 60 7.21 -13.55 17.73
CA THR A 60 7.88 -12.48 16.96
C THR A 60 8.64 -13.00 15.75
N SER A 61 9.26 -14.18 15.84
CA SER A 61 9.97 -14.80 14.71
C SER A 61 9.01 -15.18 13.59
N PHE A 62 7.86 -15.77 13.94
CA PHE A 62 6.81 -16.11 12.97
C PHE A 62 6.29 -14.85 12.27
N ILE A 63 5.97 -13.79 13.03
CA ILE A 63 5.43 -12.54 12.45
C ILE A 63 6.42 -11.89 11.50
N LYS A 64 7.72 -11.85 11.85
CA LYS A 64 8.76 -11.32 10.97
C LYS A 64 8.83 -12.11 9.66
N PHE A 65 8.92 -13.44 9.75
CA PHE A 65 8.98 -14.31 8.59
C PHE A 65 7.72 -14.17 7.72
N PHE A 66 6.54 -14.21 8.33
CA PHE A 66 5.26 -14.04 7.65
C PHE A 66 5.17 -12.69 6.95
N SER A 67 5.60 -11.59 7.58
CA SER A 67 5.58 -10.25 6.98
C SER A 67 6.43 -10.18 5.72
N VAL A 68 7.61 -10.80 5.73
CA VAL A 68 8.51 -10.87 4.57
C VAL A 68 7.89 -11.69 3.45
N VAL A 69 7.38 -12.88 3.76
CA VAL A 69 6.71 -13.75 2.79
C VAL A 69 5.49 -13.05 2.19
N LEU A 70 4.69 -12.38 3.02
CA LEU A 70 3.53 -11.60 2.60
C LEU A 70 3.95 -10.50 1.62
N PHE A 71 4.98 -9.73 1.93
CA PHE A 71 5.45 -8.65 1.05
C PHE A 71 5.85 -9.17 -0.34
N PHE A 72 6.67 -10.21 -0.41
CA PHE A 72 7.09 -10.78 -1.70
C PHE A 72 5.93 -11.44 -2.44
N SER A 73 5.00 -12.09 -1.72
CA SER A 73 3.79 -12.66 -2.34
C SER A 73 2.90 -11.57 -2.96
N LEU A 74 2.76 -10.42 -2.30
CA LEU A 74 2.01 -9.28 -2.84
C LEU A 74 2.66 -8.73 -4.11
N ILE A 75 3.99 -8.61 -4.15
CA ILE A 75 4.71 -8.21 -5.37
C ILE A 75 4.40 -9.18 -6.51
N ALA A 76 4.53 -10.49 -6.27
CA ALA A 76 4.28 -11.50 -7.29
C ALA A 76 2.83 -11.47 -7.78
N VAL A 77 1.86 -11.45 -6.87
CA VAL A 77 0.42 -11.38 -7.19
C VAL A 77 0.12 -10.13 -8.00
N PHE A 78 0.56 -8.96 -7.56
CA PHE A 78 0.28 -7.70 -8.25
C PHE A 78 0.98 -7.62 -9.61
N TYR A 79 2.15 -8.22 -9.76
CA TYR A 79 2.82 -8.34 -11.06
C TYR A 79 1.95 -9.11 -12.06
N PHE A 80 1.42 -10.27 -11.67
CA PHE A 80 0.55 -11.07 -12.54
C PHE A 80 -0.79 -10.39 -12.86
N LEU A 81 -1.31 -9.61 -11.93
CA LEU A 81 -2.57 -8.89 -12.09
C LEU A 81 -2.43 -7.65 -12.98
N LEU A 82 -1.36 -6.86 -12.81
CA LEU A 82 -1.26 -5.51 -13.38
C LEU A 82 -0.26 -5.38 -14.53
N ILE A 83 0.83 -6.15 -14.52
CA ILE A 83 1.97 -5.94 -15.44
C ILE A 83 2.09 -7.08 -16.45
N HIS A 84 1.97 -8.33 -15.99
CA HIS A 84 2.24 -9.53 -16.77
C HIS A 84 1.51 -9.54 -18.13
N LYS A 85 2.18 -10.03 -19.17
CA LYS A 85 1.68 -10.05 -20.57
C LYS A 85 1.21 -8.68 -21.09
N GLY A 86 1.80 -7.59 -20.59
CA GLY A 86 1.50 -6.24 -21.07
C GLY A 86 0.13 -5.71 -20.64
N LYS A 87 -0.53 -6.33 -19.65
CA LYS A 87 -1.83 -5.90 -19.11
C LYS A 87 -1.84 -4.41 -18.73
N TYR A 88 -0.73 -3.87 -18.25
CA TYR A 88 -0.63 -2.46 -17.87
C TYR A 88 -1.01 -1.51 -19.03
N LYS A 89 -0.67 -1.85 -20.28
CA LYS A 89 -1.02 -1.04 -21.45
C LYS A 89 -2.54 -0.98 -21.66
N GLN A 90 -3.23 -2.11 -21.43
CA GLN A 90 -4.68 -2.19 -21.53
C GLN A 90 -5.35 -1.36 -20.43
N ILE A 91 -4.82 -1.43 -19.19
CA ILE A 91 -5.30 -0.66 -18.05
C ILE A 91 -5.17 0.84 -18.30
N ILE A 92 -4.01 1.29 -18.80
CA ILE A 92 -3.78 2.70 -19.12
C ILE A 92 -4.76 3.16 -20.19
N LYS A 93 -4.89 2.42 -21.30
CA LYS A 93 -5.79 2.80 -22.40
C LYS A 93 -7.26 2.83 -21.99
N SER A 94 -7.70 1.91 -21.13
CA SER A 94 -9.09 1.88 -20.65
C SER A 94 -9.37 3.02 -19.67
N LYS A 95 -8.47 3.26 -18.72
CA LYS A 95 -8.63 4.29 -17.68
C LYS A 95 -8.36 5.70 -18.18
N GLU A 96 -7.56 5.87 -19.23
CA GLU A 96 -7.38 7.16 -19.91
C GLU A 96 -8.68 7.63 -20.57
N LYS A 97 -9.44 6.74 -21.21
CA LYS A 97 -10.77 7.07 -21.75
C LYS A 97 -11.78 7.43 -20.66
N GLU A 98 -11.73 6.71 -19.53
CA GLU A 98 -12.70 6.89 -18.42
C GLU A 98 -12.37 8.11 -17.53
N TYR A 99 -11.08 8.43 -17.37
CA TYR A 99 -10.59 9.41 -16.38
C TYR A 99 -9.63 10.47 -16.95
N GLY A 100 -9.42 10.52 -18.27
CA GLY A 100 -8.60 11.54 -18.95
C GLY A 100 -9.20 12.95 -18.87
N GLY A 101 -10.51 13.06 -18.69
CA GLY A 101 -11.21 14.33 -18.48
C GLY A 101 -11.12 14.83 -17.03
N LYS A 102 -10.36 15.92 -16.82
CA LYS A 102 -10.34 16.81 -15.63
C LYS A 102 -10.72 16.19 -14.26
N GLY A 103 -9.70 15.73 -13.55
CA GLY A 103 -9.39 16.17 -12.17
C GLY A 103 -10.19 15.60 -10.98
N LYS A 104 -11.44 15.15 -11.13
CA LYS A 104 -12.34 14.99 -9.96
C LYS A 104 -12.09 13.80 -9.03
N ARG A 105 -11.27 12.80 -9.39
CA ARG A 105 -11.01 11.61 -8.52
C ARG A 105 -9.55 11.45 -8.05
N SER A 106 -8.68 12.43 -8.28
CA SER A 106 -7.27 12.33 -7.84
C SER A 106 -7.12 12.19 -6.33
N PHE A 107 -8.07 12.73 -5.57
CA PHE A 107 -7.98 12.80 -4.12
C PHE A 107 -7.92 11.42 -3.47
N VAL A 108 -8.71 10.44 -3.95
CA VAL A 108 -8.71 9.08 -3.40
C VAL A 108 -7.35 8.41 -3.55
N ALA A 109 -6.67 8.61 -4.68
CA ALA A 109 -5.36 8.02 -4.92
C ALA A 109 -4.26 8.65 -4.05
N ILE A 110 -4.44 9.90 -3.61
CA ILE A 110 -3.53 10.58 -2.68
C ILE A 110 -3.85 10.17 -1.24
N LEU A 111 -5.13 10.11 -0.88
CA LEU A 111 -5.58 9.72 0.45
C LEU A 111 -5.17 8.30 0.80
N PHE A 112 -5.19 7.37 -0.16
CA PHE A 112 -4.86 5.97 0.09
C PHE A 112 -3.47 5.78 0.76
N PRO A 113 -2.36 6.24 0.19
CA PRO A 113 -1.06 6.18 0.86
C PRO A 113 -0.98 7.10 2.08
N LEU A 114 -1.63 8.27 2.05
CA LEU A 114 -1.58 9.22 3.15
C LEU A 114 -2.21 8.65 4.44
N ILE A 115 -3.38 8.02 4.34
CA ILE A 115 -4.05 7.39 5.49
C ILE A 115 -3.20 6.25 6.02
N GLY A 116 -2.66 5.39 5.14
CA GLY A 116 -1.75 4.32 5.56
C GLY A 116 -0.52 4.85 6.31
N PHE A 117 0.08 5.93 5.82
CA PHE A 117 1.21 6.59 6.46
C PHE A 117 0.85 7.19 7.83
N LEU A 118 -0.26 7.91 7.93
CA LEU A 118 -0.70 8.52 9.19
C LEU A 118 -1.04 7.46 10.24
N LEU A 119 -1.76 6.39 9.85
CA LEU A 119 -2.09 5.28 10.76
C LEU A 119 -0.85 4.55 11.25
N PHE A 120 0.13 4.34 10.37
CA PHE A 120 1.37 3.68 10.74
C PHE A 120 2.13 4.48 11.79
N ASN A 121 2.29 5.78 11.55
CA ASN A 121 2.98 6.67 12.48
C ASN A 121 2.22 6.79 13.81
N LEU A 122 0.88 6.90 13.76
CA LEU A 122 0.05 6.92 14.97
C LEU A 122 0.24 5.64 15.80
N GLY A 123 0.09 4.47 15.17
CA GLY A 123 0.25 3.18 15.87
C GLY A 123 1.65 3.01 16.45
N TRP A 124 2.68 3.41 15.71
CA TRP A 124 4.07 3.40 16.17
C TRP A 124 4.30 4.32 17.38
N ILE A 125 3.82 5.57 17.32
CA ILE A 125 3.96 6.55 18.40
C ILE A 125 3.23 6.09 19.65
N LEU A 126 1.98 5.63 19.51
CA LEU A 126 1.20 5.10 20.64
C LEU A 126 1.94 3.92 21.30
N LYS A 127 2.52 3.02 20.50
CA LYS A 127 3.28 1.90 21.05
C LYS A 127 4.54 2.34 21.78
N MET A 128 5.26 3.34 21.26
CA MET A 128 6.42 3.91 21.95
C MET A 128 6.02 4.55 23.29
N LEU A 129 4.92 5.30 23.33
CA LEU A 129 4.42 5.92 24.58
C LEU A 129 4.02 4.88 25.61
N GLN A 130 3.34 3.81 25.19
CA GLN A 130 2.98 2.68 26.05
C GLN A 130 4.23 1.97 26.59
N ASN A 131 5.26 1.77 25.76
CA ASN A 131 6.53 1.17 26.20
C ASN A 131 7.30 2.07 27.18
N GLN A 132 7.06 3.39 27.18
CA GLN A 132 7.62 4.35 28.13
C GLN A 132 6.79 4.50 29.41
N GLY A 133 5.65 3.81 29.54
CA GLY A 133 4.73 3.94 30.67
C GLY A 133 3.99 5.28 30.73
N ARG A 134 3.96 6.03 29.62
CA ARG A 134 3.23 7.31 29.50
C ARG A 134 1.77 7.12 29.08
N LEU A 135 1.38 5.88 28.84
CA LEU A 135 0.09 5.40 28.33
C LEU A 135 -0.10 3.96 28.81
#